data_AF-A0A917PML0-F1
#
_entry.id   AF-A0A917PML0-F1
#
_cell.length_a   1.000
_cell.length_b   1.000
_cell.length_c   1.000
_cell.angle_alpha   90.00
_cell.angle_beta   90.00
_cell.angle_gamma   90.00
#
_symmetry.space_group_name_H-M   'P 1'
#
loop_
_entity.id
_entity.type
_entity.pdbx_description
1 polymer ?
#
loop_
_entity_poly.entity_id
_entity_poly.type
_entity_poly.pdbx_seq_one_letter_code
_entity_poly.pdbx_strand_id
1 'polypeptide(L)'
;MACTQDRAGHAWAGGTLASAYGEGLKVFVVMLAGFVTLVGVFVAVFAFQGREVRVYGQAVLAAVRVPPAVPVACSRVAPGVRVPAQVAECRVRTSGGRAEVDLRLDGGRSFLLRR
;
A
#
# COMPACT_ATOMS: atom_id res chain seq x y z
N MET A 1 -39.49 70.42 -23.01
CA MET A 1 -40.09 69.41 -22.12
C MET A 1 -39.59 68.05 -22.62
N ALA A 2 -38.34 67.73 -22.33
CA ALA A 2 -37.84 66.95 -21.19
C ALA A 2 -38.10 65.44 -21.37
N CYS A 3 -37.03 64.75 -21.80
CA CYS A 3 -36.95 63.33 -22.11
C CYS A 3 -37.19 62.45 -20.89
N THR A 4 -38.06 61.44 -21.05
CA THR A 4 -38.15 60.28 -20.17
C THR A 4 -37.37 59.12 -20.82
N GLN A 5 -36.14 58.88 -20.38
CA GLN A 5 -35.41 57.67 -20.82
C GLN A 5 -34.44 57.19 -19.73
N ASP A 6 -34.71 55.97 -19.27
CA ASP A 6 -33.80 54.97 -18.73
C ASP A 6 -32.77 55.38 -17.66
N ARG A 7 -33.12 55.13 -16.40
CA ARG A 7 -32.17 54.73 -15.35
C ARG A 7 -32.74 53.54 -14.58
N ALA A 8 -32.79 52.39 -15.22
CA ALA A 8 -32.94 51.10 -14.55
C ALA A 8 -31.89 50.14 -15.11
N GLY A 9 -30.72 50.04 -14.45
CA GLY A 9 -29.68 49.14 -14.97
C GLY A 9 -28.35 48.99 -14.23
N HIS A 10 -28.20 49.50 -13.01
CA HIS A 10 -26.94 49.35 -12.24
C HIS A 10 -27.08 48.58 -10.93
N ALA A 11 -27.97 47.58 -10.91
CA ALA A 11 -27.82 46.46 -9.99
C ALA A 11 -27.11 45.32 -10.75
N TRP A 12 -26.49 44.36 -10.06
CA TRP A 12 -25.88 43.13 -10.61
C TRP A 12 -24.41 43.20 -11.10
N ALA A 13 -23.50 43.76 -10.30
CA ALA A 13 -22.05 43.50 -10.45
C ALA A 13 -21.41 42.80 -9.23
N GLY A 14 -22.21 42.25 -8.31
CA GLY A 14 -21.72 41.59 -7.08
C GLY A 14 -21.84 40.06 -7.05
N GLY A 15 -22.51 39.44 -8.03
CA GLY A 15 -22.92 38.02 -7.94
C GLY A 15 -22.06 37.01 -8.70
N THR A 16 -21.20 37.43 -9.62
CA THR A 16 -20.53 36.52 -10.58
C THR A 16 -19.16 36.01 -10.11
N LEU A 17 -18.54 36.62 -9.11
CA LEU A 17 -17.23 36.18 -8.60
C LEU A 17 -17.36 34.99 -7.64
N ALA A 18 -18.46 34.89 -6.89
CA ALA A 18 -18.70 33.76 -5.98
C ALA A 18 -19.03 32.45 -6.72
N SER A 19 -19.67 32.52 -7.90
CA SER A 19 -20.01 31.34 -8.70
C SER A 19 -18.80 30.71 -9.39
N ALA A 20 -17.82 31.52 -9.83
CA ALA A 20 -16.59 31.03 -10.47
C ALA A 20 -15.63 30.34 -9.47
N TYR A 21 -15.54 30.85 -8.23
CA TYR A 21 -14.77 30.20 -7.16
C TYR A 21 -15.35 28.85 -6.74
N GLY A 22 -16.68 28.71 -6.76
CA GLY A 22 -17.37 27.47 -6.39
C GLY A 22 -17.06 26.30 -7.33
N GLU A 23 -16.87 26.55 -8.63
CA GLU A 23 -16.47 25.53 -9.59
C GLU A 23 -14.99 25.16 -9.48
N GLY A 24 -14.09 26.13 -9.34
CA GLY A 24 -12.66 25.87 -9.14
C GLY A 24 -12.37 25.11 -7.85
N LEU A 25 -13.02 25.49 -6.74
CA LEU A 25 -12.91 24.79 -5.46
C LEU A 25 -13.46 23.36 -5.56
N LYS A 26 -14.59 23.16 -6.25
CA LYS A 26 -15.17 21.82 -6.47
C LYS A 26 -14.20 20.92 -7.24
N VAL A 27 -13.66 21.40 -8.36
CA VAL A 27 -12.71 20.62 -9.17
C VAL A 27 -11.44 20.30 -8.39
N PHE A 28 -10.92 21.27 -7.63
CA PHE A 28 -9.77 21.06 -6.75
C PHE A 28 -10.03 20.00 -5.68
N VAL A 29 -11.17 20.08 -4.98
CA VAL A 29 -11.55 19.12 -3.93
C VAL A 29 -11.78 17.73 -4.53
N VAL A 30 -12.40 17.63 -5.71
CA VAL A 30 -12.61 16.34 -6.40
C VAL A 30 -11.27 15.72 -6.80
N MET A 31 -10.34 16.51 -7.35
CA MET A 31 -9.00 16.02 -7.70
C MET A 31 -8.21 15.58 -6.46
N LEU A 32 -8.23 16.39 -5.40
CA LEU A 32 -7.56 16.06 -4.14
C LEU A 32 -8.15 14.79 -3.52
N ALA A 33 -9.48 14.68 -3.47
CA ALA A 33 -10.15 13.50 -2.97
C ALA A 33 -9.78 12.26 -3.79
N GLY A 34 -9.83 12.35 -5.13
CA GLY A 34 -9.44 11.26 -6.01
C GLY A 34 -7.99 10.81 -5.80
N PHE A 35 -7.06 11.76 -5.66
CA PHE A 35 -5.66 11.47 -5.37
C PHE A 35 -5.49 10.76 -4.02
N VAL A 36 -6.10 11.28 -2.95
CA VAL A 36 -6.03 10.68 -1.60
C VAL A 36 -6.66 9.29 -1.59
N THR A 37 -7.79 9.09 -2.27
CA THR A 37 -8.41 7.77 -2.41
C THR A 37 -7.48 6.78 -3.11
N LEU A 38 -6.86 7.18 -4.22
CA LEU A 38 -5.93 6.33 -4.96
C LEU A 38 -4.71 5.95 -4.12
N VAL A 39 -4.07 6.91 -3.47
CA VAL A 39 -2.94 6.65 -2.56
C VAL A 39 -3.35 5.76 -1.39
N GLY A 40 -4.52 6.02 -0.79
CA GLY A 40 -5.06 5.21 0.30
C GLY A 40 -5.26 3.74 -0.09
N VAL A 41 -5.78 3.47 -1.29
CA VAL A 41 -5.94 2.10 -1.83
C VAL A 41 -4.58 1.44 -2.00
N PHE A 42 -3.60 2.12 -2.61
CA PHE A 42 -2.25 1.57 -2.78
C PHE A 42 -1.60 1.23 -1.44
N VAL A 43 -1.66 2.13 -0.46
CA VAL A 43 -1.13 1.91 0.89
C VAL A 43 -1.84 0.74 1.57
N ALA A 44 -3.16 0.63 1.46
CA ALA A 44 -3.92 -0.48 2.03
C ALA A 44 -3.47 -1.82 1.43
N VAL A 45 -3.36 -1.91 0.10
CA VAL A 45 -2.91 -3.12 -0.60
C VAL A 45 -1.50 -3.52 -0.17
N PHE A 46 -0.56 -2.58 -0.10
CA PHE A 46 0.80 -2.88 0.36
C PHE A 46 0.88 -3.22 1.85
N ALA A 47 0.04 -2.62 2.69
CA ALA A 47 -0.04 -2.95 4.11
C ALA A 47 -0.53 -4.39 4.33
N PHE A 48 -1.50 -4.87 3.55
CA PHE A 48 -1.93 -6.27 3.59
C PHE A 48 -0.84 -7.22 3.11
N GLN A 49 -0.18 -6.91 1.98
CA GLN A 49 0.92 -7.73 1.46
C GLN A 49 2.11 -7.84 2.45
N GLY A 50 2.49 -6.73 3.09
CA GLY A 50 3.59 -6.73 4.07
C GLY A 50 3.27 -7.50 5.35
N ARG A 51 1.99 -7.55 5.76
CA ARG A 51 1.56 -8.30 6.94
C ARG A 51 1.61 -9.81 6.70
N GLU A 52 1.17 -10.28 5.53
CA GLU A 52 1.18 -11.71 5.20
C GLU A 52 2.60 -12.29 5.17
N VAL A 53 3.57 -11.57 4.59
CA VAL A 53 4.96 -12.02 4.53
C VAL A 53 5.58 -12.15 5.92
N ARG A 54 5.29 -11.21 6.83
CA ARG A 54 5.77 -11.26 8.22
C ARG A 54 5.14 -12.41 9.00
N VAL A 55 3.83 -12.62 8.86
CA VAL A 55 3.11 -13.72 9.53
C VAL A 55 3.62 -15.07 9.03
N TYR A 56 3.85 -15.21 7.73
CA TYR A 56 4.43 -16.41 7.14
C TYR A 56 5.85 -16.67 7.66
N GLY A 57 6.72 -15.65 7.66
CA GLY A 57 8.08 -15.77 8.19
C GLY A 57 8.12 -16.19 9.67
N GLN A 58 7.22 -15.64 10.50
CA GLN A 58 7.12 -16.04 11.90
C GLN A 58 6.58 -17.47 12.08
N ALA A 59 5.61 -17.89 11.26
CA ALA A 59 5.08 -19.26 11.31
C ALA A 59 6.15 -20.29 10.94
N VAL A 60 6.96 -20.01 9.91
CA VAL A 60 8.08 -20.87 9.51
C VAL A 60 9.16 -20.91 10.60
N LEU A 61 9.53 -19.76 11.18
CA LEU A 61 10.49 -19.70 12.29
C LEU A 61 10.01 -20.44 13.54
N ALA A 62 8.70 -20.41 13.83
CA ALA A 62 8.11 -21.14 14.95
C ALA A 62 8.10 -22.66 14.70
N ALA A 63 7.97 -23.09 13.44
CA ALA A 63 8.00 -24.49 13.06
C ALA A 63 9.42 -25.11 13.08
N VAL A 64 10.46 -24.28 12.93
CA VAL A 64 11.87 -24.71 13.05
C VAL A 64 12.19 -25.04 14.52
N ARG A 65 12.01 -26.30 14.91
CA ARG A 65 12.38 -26.79 16.27
C ARG A 65 13.86 -27.10 16.41
N VAL A 66 14.51 -27.54 15.32
CA VAL A 66 15.93 -27.89 15.28
C VAL A 66 16.56 -27.23 14.05
N PRO A 67 17.69 -26.51 14.20
CA PRO A 67 18.38 -25.92 13.06
C PRO A 67 18.86 -27.04 12.11
N PRO A 68 18.47 -27.02 10.83
CA PRO A 68 18.78 -28.10 9.91
C PRO A 68 20.27 -28.07 9.51
N ALA A 69 20.94 -29.23 9.55
CA ALA A 69 22.36 -29.34 9.18
C ALA A 69 22.63 -29.01 7.70
N VAL A 70 21.62 -29.15 6.84
CA VAL A 70 21.67 -28.92 5.39
C VAL A 70 20.51 -27.99 5.00
N PRO A 71 20.65 -27.11 4.00
CA PRO A 71 19.55 -26.27 3.54
C PRO A 71 18.29 -27.09 3.19
N VAL A 72 17.17 -26.82 3.85
CA VAL A 72 15.90 -27.52 3.61
C VAL A 72 14.80 -26.54 3.21
N ALA A 73 13.92 -26.98 2.32
CA ALA A 73 12.78 -26.19 1.88
C ALA A 73 11.81 -25.93 3.04
N CYS A 74 11.27 -24.71 3.13
CA CYS A 74 10.34 -24.34 4.20
C CYS A 74 9.09 -25.24 4.25
N SER A 75 8.66 -25.78 3.10
CA SER A 75 7.54 -26.72 3.00
C SER A 75 7.78 -28.05 3.72
N ARG A 76 9.03 -28.48 3.87
CA ARG A 76 9.38 -29.68 4.66
C ARG A 76 9.40 -29.39 6.16
N VAL A 77 9.67 -28.14 6.55
CA VAL A 77 9.77 -27.74 7.96
C VAL A 77 8.41 -27.37 8.53
N ALA A 78 7.57 -26.72 7.72
CA ALA A 78 6.22 -26.29 8.09
C ALA A 78 5.19 -26.82 7.07
N PRO A 79 4.97 -28.16 7.02
CA PRO A 79 3.99 -28.75 6.12
C PRO A 79 2.59 -28.24 6.49
N GLY A 80 1.98 -27.45 5.61
CA GLY A 80 0.64 -26.87 5.80
C GLY A 80 0.61 -25.35 5.91
N VAL A 81 1.76 -24.68 6.05
CA VAL A 81 1.81 -23.21 5.96
C VAL A 81 1.73 -22.80 4.50
N ARG A 82 0.70 -22.04 4.13
CA ARG A 82 0.48 -21.58 2.76
C ARG A 82 1.59 -20.60 2.37
N VAL A 83 2.35 -20.95 1.33
CA VAL A 83 3.40 -20.09 0.77
C VAL A 83 2.73 -18.86 0.11
N PRO A 84 3.11 -17.63 0.47
CA PRO A 84 2.59 -16.43 -0.16
C PRO A 84 2.99 -16.40 -1.64
N ALA A 85 2.10 -15.92 -2.51
CA ALA A 85 2.37 -15.83 -3.97
C ALA A 85 3.58 -14.95 -4.32
N GLN A 86 4.06 -14.16 -3.37
CA GLN A 86 5.19 -13.24 -3.51
C GLN A 86 6.54 -13.94 -3.27
N VAL A 87 6.54 -15.17 -2.72
CA VAL A 87 7.74 -15.92 -2.34
C VAL A 87 8.06 -16.94 -3.43
N ALA A 88 9.07 -16.61 -4.24
CA ALA A 88 9.58 -17.48 -5.28
C ALA A 88 10.32 -18.70 -4.71
N GLU A 89 11.10 -18.51 -3.64
CA GLU A 89 11.88 -19.58 -3.03
C GLU A 89 12.07 -19.35 -1.52
N CYS A 90 11.88 -20.41 -0.71
CA CYS A 90 12.04 -20.34 0.75
C CYS A 90 12.90 -21.52 1.23
N ARG A 91 14.06 -21.21 1.84
CA ARG A 91 14.98 -22.20 2.39
C ARG A 91 15.38 -21.85 3.81
N VAL A 92 15.43 -22.86 4.67
CA VAL A 92 16.00 -22.74 6.02
C VAL A 92 17.43 -23.24 5.97
N ARG A 93 18.36 -22.42 6.44
CA ARG A 93 19.79 -22.73 6.59
C ARG A 93 20.18 -22.59 8.06
N THR A 94 21.35 -23.11 8.39
CA THR A 94 21.96 -22.90 9.70
C THR A 94 23.22 -22.08 9.51
N SER A 95 23.31 -20.94 10.19
CA SER A 95 24.40 -19.97 10.08
C SER A 95 24.92 -19.61 11.46
N GLY A 96 26.15 -20.05 11.75
CA GLY A 96 26.77 -19.89 13.07
C GLY A 96 26.01 -20.59 14.20
N GLY A 97 25.46 -21.79 13.94
CA GLY A 97 24.71 -22.58 14.92
C GLY A 97 23.29 -22.09 15.19
N ARG A 98 22.79 -21.10 14.44
CA ARG A 98 21.42 -20.58 14.55
C ARG A 98 20.64 -20.83 13.27
N ALA A 99 19.34 -21.06 13.40
CA ALA A 99 18.44 -21.18 12.26
C ALA A 99 18.28 -19.81 11.57
N GLU A 100 18.48 -19.79 10.26
CA GLU A 100 18.33 -18.63 9.39
C GLU A 100 17.39 -19.01 8.25
N VAL A 101 16.39 -18.17 7.98
CA VAL A 101 15.45 -18.39 6.88
C VAL A 101 15.78 -17.42 5.76
N ASP A 102 16.13 -17.96 4.60
CA ASP A 102 16.35 -17.24 3.37
C ASP A 102 15.06 -17.29 2.54
N LEU A 103 14.39 -16.14 2.43
CA LEU A 103 13.23 -15.95 1.57
C LEU A 103 13.63 -15.13 0.35
N ARG A 104 13.53 -15.72 -0.83
CA ARG A 104 13.57 -15.02 -2.11
C ARG A 104 12.17 -14.71 -2.59
N LEU A 105 11.93 -13.45 -2.89
CA LEU A 105 10.70 -12.97 -3.50
C LEU A 105 10.87 -12.80 -5.00
N ASP A 106 9.73 -12.88 -5.69
CA ASP A 106 9.64 -12.47 -7.08
C ASP A 106 10.07 -11.01 -7.23
N GLY A 107 10.98 -10.74 -8.18
CA GLY A 107 11.63 -9.44 -8.35
C GLY A 107 13.06 -9.34 -7.78
N GLY A 108 13.69 -10.47 -7.42
CA GLY A 108 15.11 -10.53 -7.09
C GLY A 108 15.48 -10.06 -5.68
N ARG A 109 14.49 -9.83 -4.81
CA ARG A 109 14.69 -9.38 -3.44
C ARG A 109 14.81 -10.59 -2.53
N SER A 110 15.89 -10.66 -1.73
CA SER A 110 16.09 -11.69 -0.71
C SER A 110 15.99 -11.08 0.69
N PHE A 111 15.25 -11.73 1.59
CA PHE A 111 15.18 -11.38 3.00
C PHE A 111 15.76 -12.51 3.83
N LEU A 112 16.73 -12.16 4.68
CA LEU A 112 17.31 -13.05 5.65
C LEU A 112 16.68 -12.75 7.01
N LEU A 113 16.02 -13.74 7.60
CA LEU A 113 15.54 -13.66 8.97
C LEU A 113 16.36 -14.59 9.85
N ARG A 114 16.92 -14.04 10.93
CA ARG A 114 17.74 -14.77 11.91
C ARG A 114 17.08 -14.72 13.29
N ARG A 115 17.21 -15.81 14.05
CA ARG A 115 16.87 -15.89 15.48
C ARG A 115 18.13 -15.92 16.33
#